data_AF-A0A940BEG1-F1
#
_entry.id   AF-A0A940BEG1-F1
#
_cell.length_a   1.000
_cell.length_b   1.000
_cell.length_c   1.000
_cell.angle_alpha   90.00
_cell.angle_beta   90.00
_cell.angle_gamma   90.00
#
_symmetry.space_group_name_H-M   'P 1'
#
loop_
_entity.id
_entity.type
_entity.pdbx_description
1 polymer ?
#
loop_
_entity_poly.entity_id
_entity_poly.type
_entity_poly.pdbx_seq_one_letter_code
_entity_poly.pdbx_strand_id
1 'polypeptide(L)'
;MKVAVINKSKHPLPEYATELSAGLDLRANLEEPVVINPLERKMVPTGLFIALPKGYEAQIRPRSGLAAKHGITVLNSPGTIDADYRGEIKVILVNLSNEPFQIEDGERICQMVVAQHAVVEWQPCTQLDSTDRGEGGFGHTGAK
;
A
#
# COMPACT_ATOMS: atom_id res chain seq x y z
N MET A 1 -10.66 -16.79 3.69
CA MET A 1 -9.32 -16.79 4.32
C MET A 1 -9.41 -16.08 5.66
N LYS A 2 -8.67 -16.51 6.69
CA LYS A 2 -8.55 -15.78 7.97
C LYS A 2 -7.08 -15.37 8.15
N VAL A 3 -6.84 -14.14 8.59
CA VAL A 3 -5.50 -13.58 8.87
C VAL A 3 -5.42 -13.30 10.35
N ALA A 4 -4.36 -13.75 11.02
CA ALA A 4 -4.16 -13.40 12.43
C ALA A 4 -3.71 -11.94 12.53
N VAL A 5 -4.27 -11.21 13.49
CA VAL A 5 -4.01 -9.78 13.69
C VAL A 5 -3.90 -9.47 15.17
N ILE A 6 -2.96 -8.59 15.52
CA ILE A 6 -2.91 -7.89 16.79
C ILE A 6 -3.20 -6.42 16.50
N ASN A 7 -4.20 -5.86 17.19
CA ASN A 7 -4.53 -4.45 17.13
C ASN A 7 -4.11 -3.79 18.44
N LYS A 8 -3.08 -2.94 18.37
CA LYS A 8 -2.63 -2.07 19.48
C LYS A 8 -3.04 -0.62 19.29
N SER A 9 -3.81 -0.32 18.25
CA SER A 9 -4.32 1.02 18.00
C SER A 9 -5.49 1.36 18.92
N LYS A 10 -5.86 2.64 18.93
CA LYS A 10 -7.07 3.17 19.60
C LYS A 10 -8.34 2.95 18.76
N HIS A 11 -8.22 2.34 17.58
CA HIS A 11 -9.27 2.28 16.55
C HIS A 11 -9.76 0.85 16.31
N PRO A 12 -11.00 0.66 15.82
CA PRO A 12 -11.49 -0.65 15.40
C PRO A 12 -10.60 -1.31 14.34
N LEU A 13 -10.69 -2.64 14.23
CA LEU A 13 -10.08 -3.36 13.11
C LEU A 13 -10.63 -2.81 11.79
N PRO A 14 -9.81 -2.79 10.72
CA PRO A 14 -10.27 -2.32 9.43
C PRO A 14 -11.27 -3.32 8.83
N GLU A 15 -12.27 -2.78 8.13
CA GLU A 15 -13.36 -3.54 7.53
C GLU A 15 -13.52 -3.18 6.06
N TYR A 16 -14.12 -4.09 5.28
CA TYR A 16 -14.48 -3.81 3.90
C TYR A 16 -15.65 -2.82 3.89
N ALA A 17 -15.46 -1.67 3.26
CA ALA A 17 -16.45 -0.59 3.27
C ALA A 17 -17.76 -0.99 2.56
N THR A 18 -17.67 -1.86 1.57
CA THR A 18 -18.80 -2.46 0.85
C THR A 18 -18.51 -3.92 0.58
N GLU A 19 -19.55 -4.70 0.26
CA GLU A 19 -19.42 -6.12 -0.07
C GLU A 19 -18.42 -6.41 -1.20
N LEU A 20 -18.29 -5.49 -2.16
CA LEU A 20 -17.43 -5.64 -3.33
C LEU A 20 -16.12 -4.83 -3.22
N SER A 21 -15.81 -4.30 -2.04
CA SER A 21 -14.56 -3.57 -1.81
C SER A 21 -13.36 -4.52 -1.87
N ALA A 22 -12.36 -4.18 -2.68
CA ALA A 22 -11.13 -4.97 -2.78
C ALA A 22 -10.20 -4.78 -1.58
N GLY A 23 -10.24 -3.59 -0.95
CA GLY A 23 -9.31 -3.18 0.09
C GLY A 23 -9.99 -2.83 1.41
N LEU A 24 -9.19 -2.89 2.47
CA LEU A 24 -9.53 -2.53 3.85
C LEU A 24 -8.92 -1.15 4.16
N ASP A 25 -9.73 -0.15 4.48
CA ASP A 25 -9.21 1.18 4.83
C ASP A 25 -8.41 1.11 6.16
N LEU A 26 -7.15 1.53 6.16
CA LEU A 26 -6.32 1.60 7.36
C LEU A 26 -6.32 3.00 7.95
N ARG A 27 -6.34 3.07 9.28
CA ARG A 27 -6.39 4.33 10.04
C ARG A 27 -5.01 4.70 10.58
N ALA A 28 -4.75 6.00 10.66
CA ALA A 28 -3.62 6.52 11.43
C ALA A 28 -3.84 6.27 12.92
N ASN A 29 -2.80 5.83 13.63
CA ASN A 29 -2.80 5.65 15.08
C ASN A 29 -1.80 6.62 15.71
N LEU A 30 -2.25 7.83 16.02
CA LEU A 30 -1.41 8.95 16.42
C LEU A 30 -1.70 9.38 17.87
N GLU A 31 -0.69 9.92 18.55
CA GLU A 31 -0.90 10.64 19.82
C GLU A 31 -1.30 12.09 19.59
N GLU A 32 -0.74 12.71 18.55
CA GLU A 32 -1.02 14.09 18.13
C GLU A 32 -1.13 14.17 16.61
N PRO A 33 -1.88 15.13 16.05
CA PRO A 33 -1.99 15.32 14.60
C PRO A 33 -0.62 15.53 13.95
N VAL A 34 -0.45 15.01 12.74
CA VAL A 34 0.82 15.11 11.99
C VAL A 34 0.61 15.91 10.72
N VAL A 35 1.40 16.96 10.53
CA VAL A 35 1.44 17.72 9.27
C VAL A 35 2.49 17.12 8.32
N ILE A 36 2.11 16.95 7.06
CA ILE A 36 3.00 16.63 5.95
C ILE A 36 3.06 17.83 5.02
N ASN A 37 4.19 18.54 5.02
CA ASN A 37 4.41 19.68 4.15
C ASN A 37 4.59 19.25 2.68
N PRO A 38 4.46 20.17 1.71
CA PRO A 38 4.77 19.90 0.31
C PRO A 38 6.13 19.20 0.14
N LEU A 39 6.14 18.09 -0.63
CA LEU A 39 7.28 17.21 -0.90
C LEU A 39 7.89 16.53 0.33
N GLU A 40 7.27 16.66 1.51
CA GLU A 40 7.63 15.95 2.71
C GLU A 40 7.07 14.52 2.69
N ARG A 41 7.74 13.63 3.42
CA ARG A 41 7.33 12.25 3.66
C ARG A 41 7.31 11.95 5.14
N LYS A 42 6.27 11.26 5.60
CA LYS A 42 6.13 10.80 7.00
C LYS A 42 5.77 9.32 7.02
N MET A 43 6.31 8.64 8.02
CA MET A 43 5.93 7.26 8.32
C MET A 43 4.84 7.28 9.37
N VAL A 44 3.61 6.95 8.97
CA VAL A 44 2.43 7.02 9.84
C VAL A 44 2.10 5.62 10.39
N PRO A 45 2.13 5.44 11.71
CA PRO A 45 1.76 4.17 12.35
C PRO A 45 0.27 3.85 12.21
N THR A 46 -0.07 2.56 12.16
CA THR A 46 -1.45 2.07 12.14
C THR A 46 -1.84 1.33 13.41
N GLY A 47 -0.87 0.93 14.25
CA GLY A 47 -1.07 0.06 15.40
C GLY A 47 -1.45 -1.39 15.05
N LEU A 48 -1.41 -1.78 13.78
CA LEU A 48 -1.77 -3.12 13.31
C LEU A 48 -0.53 -3.98 13.06
N PHE A 49 -0.62 -5.24 13.47
CA PHE A 49 0.39 -6.27 13.26
C PHE A 49 -0.33 -7.50 12.71
N ILE A 50 0.14 -8.08 11.60
CA ILE A 50 -0.55 -9.19 10.95
C ILE A 50 0.38 -10.39 10.73
N ALA A 51 -0.22 -11.55 10.51
CA ALA A 51 0.47 -12.75 10.05
C ALA A 51 -0.27 -13.33 8.85
N LEU A 52 0.28 -13.10 7.65
CA LEU A 52 -0.30 -13.62 6.41
C LEU A 52 0.12 -15.08 6.20
N PRO A 53 -0.73 -15.89 5.53
CA PRO A 53 -0.33 -17.22 5.09
C PRO A 53 0.74 -17.14 3.99
N LYS A 54 1.56 -18.19 3.87
CA LYS A 54 2.55 -18.35 2.79
C LYS A 54 1.86 -18.24 1.41
N GLY A 55 2.52 -17.55 0.48
CA GLY A 55 2.00 -17.32 -0.89
C GLY A 55 1.08 -16.09 -1.00
N TYR A 56 1.01 -15.28 0.05
CA TYR A 56 0.25 -14.03 0.08
C TYR A 56 1.13 -12.88 0.55
N GLU A 57 0.86 -11.70 0.00
CA GLU A 57 1.34 -10.42 0.50
C GLU A 57 0.15 -9.52 0.81
N ALA A 58 0.36 -8.49 1.64
CA ALA A 58 -0.57 -7.37 1.74
C ALA A 58 0.02 -6.14 1.05
N GLN A 59 -0.77 -5.55 0.17
CA GLN A 59 -0.41 -4.40 -0.64
C GLN A 59 -1.06 -3.15 -0.05
N ILE A 60 -0.25 -2.20 0.40
CA ILE A 60 -0.66 -0.90 0.89
C ILE A 60 -0.76 0.06 -0.28
N ARG A 61 -1.98 0.51 -0.57
CA ARG A 61 -2.32 1.35 -1.73
C ARG A 61 -2.90 2.71 -1.29
N PRO A 62 -2.70 3.77 -2.09
CA PRO A 62 -3.33 5.07 -1.86
C PRO A 62 -4.86 5.00 -1.90
N ARG A 63 -5.53 5.91 -1.19
CA ARG A 63 -6.96 6.16 -1.36
C ARG A 63 -7.14 7.22 -2.43
N SER A 64 -7.99 6.95 -3.43
CA SER A 64 -8.19 7.85 -4.58
C SER A 64 -8.63 9.25 -4.17
N GLY A 65 -9.46 9.37 -3.13
CA GLY A 65 -9.90 10.66 -2.60
C GLY A 65 -8.76 11.53 -2.06
N LEU A 66 -7.83 10.94 -1.29
CA LEU A 66 -6.67 11.65 -0.76
C LEU A 66 -5.70 12.05 -1.88
N ALA A 67 -5.47 11.14 -2.84
CA ALA A 67 -4.61 11.41 -3.98
C ALA A 67 -5.15 12.55 -4.86
N ALA A 68 -6.42 12.49 -5.26
CA ALA A 68 -7.01 13.45 -6.19
C ALA A 68 -7.28 14.83 -5.56
N LYS A 69 -7.66 14.88 -4.28
CA LYS A 69 -8.06 16.14 -3.62
C LYS A 69 -6.93 16.84 -2.88
N HIS A 70 -5.95 16.08 -2.39
CA HIS A 70 -4.91 16.61 -1.48
C HIS A 70 -3.48 16.27 -1.93
N GLY A 71 -3.30 15.57 -3.06
CA GLY A 71 -1.98 15.14 -3.53
C GLY A 71 -1.27 14.17 -2.58
N ILE A 72 -2.00 13.52 -1.67
CA ILE A 72 -1.43 12.57 -0.71
C ILE A 72 -1.43 11.18 -1.30
N THR A 73 -0.25 10.57 -1.31
CA THR A 73 -0.08 9.20 -1.80
C THR A 73 0.85 8.39 -0.88
N VAL A 74 0.87 7.07 -1.11
CA VAL A 74 1.81 6.17 -0.46
C VAL A 74 3.07 6.14 -1.32
N LEU A 75 4.20 6.59 -0.76
CA LEU A 75 5.45 6.81 -1.50
C LEU A 75 5.98 5.53 -2.15
N ASN A 76 5.89 4.40 -1.45
CA ASN A 76 6.31 3.09 -1.92
C ASN A 76 5.15 2.28 -2.53
N SER A 77 4.11 2.93 -3.05
CA SER A 77 2.93 2.24 -3.58
C SER A 77 3.22 1.35 -4.79
N PRO A 78 2.67 0.13 -4.86
CA PRO A 78 2.04 -0.59 -3.73
C PRO A 78 3.09 -0.98 -2.70
N GLY A 79 2.88 -0.64 -1.43
CA GLY A 79 3.78 -1.05 -0.36
C GLY A 79 3.58 -2.51 -0.01
N THR A 80 4.62 -3.33 -0.07
CA THR A 80 4.55 -4.77 0.22
C THR A 80 4.74 -5.06 1.71
N ILE A 81 3.81 -5.83 2.27
CA ILE A 81 3.93 -6.47 3.58
C ILE A 81 4.08 -7.98 3.37
N ASP A 82 5.25 -8.51 3.69
CA ASP A 82 5.61 -9.91 3.51
C ASP A 82 4.90 -10.84 4.51
N ALA A 83 4.76 -12.12 4.15
CA ALA A 83 4.06 -13.10 4.98
C ALA A 83 4.75 -13.43 6.30
N ASP A 84 6.06 -13.24 6.40
CA ASP A 84 6.87 -13.44 7.60
C ASP A 84 7.05 -12.14 8.41
N TYR A 85 6.55 -11.00 7.93
CA TYR A 85 6.58 -9.74 8.66
C TYR A 85 5.67 -9.79 9.89
N ARG A 86 6.19 -9.44 11.06
CA ARG A 86 5.45 -9.36 12.34
C ARG A 86 5.58 -8.01 13.03
N GLY A 87 6.19 -7.03 12.35
CA GLY A 87 6.28 -5.67 12.84
C GLY A 87 4.96 -4.91 12.65
N GLU A 88 4.96 -3.66 13.09
CA GLU A 88 3.82 -2.77 12.90
C GLU A 88 3.71 -2.37 11.43
N ILE A 89 2.52 -2.45 10.85
CA ILE A 89 2.26 -1.86 9.54
C ILE A 89 2.33 -0.34 9.68
N LYS A 90 3.33 0.26 9.05
CA LYS A 90 3.48 1.72 8.94
C LYS A 90 3.35 2.14 7.49
N VAL A 91 2.71 3.29 7.27
CA VAL A 91 2.42 3.80 5.93
C VAL A 91 3.36 4.96 5.63
N ILE A 92 4.13 4.86 4.54
CA ILE A 92 5.00 5.96 4.11
C ILE A 92 4.18 6.88 3.22
N LEU A 93 3.64 7.95 3.81
CA LEU A 93 2.89 8.95 3.08
C LEU A 93 3.82 10.04 2.57
N VAL A 94 3.53 10.54 1.37
CA VAL A 94 4.18 11.70 0.77
C VAL A 94 3.12 12.68 0.31
N ASN A 95 3.40 13.97 0.49
CA ASN A 95 2.57 15.05 -0.02
C ASN A 95 3.15 15.57 -1.33
N LEU A 96 2.46 15.34 -2.44
CA LEU A 96 2.83 15.82 -3.78
C LEU A 96 2.06 17.07 -4.20
N SER A 97 1.27 17.66 -3.29
CA SER A 97 0.61 18.95 -3.51
C SER A 97 1.52 20.11 -3.09
N ASN A 98 1.02 21.33 -3.31
CA ASN A 98 1.68 22.57 -2.89
C ASN A 98 1.15 23.10 -1.55
N GLU A 99 0.22 22.40 -0.90
CA GLU A 99 -0.39 22.81 0.36
C GLU A 99 -0.03 21.82 1.48
N PRO A 100 0.22 22.27 2.72
CA PRO A 100 0.36 21.36 3.86
C PRO A 100 -0.90 20.52 4.07
N PHE A 101 -0.72 19.25 4.45
CA PHE A 101 -1.82 18.36 4.78
C PHE A 101 -1.68 17.85 6.22
N GLN A 102 -2.71 18.02 7.02
CA GLN A 102 -2.77 17.54 8.40
C GLN A 102 -3.51 16.21 8.45
N ILE A 103 -2.90 15.21 9.07
CA ILE A 103 -3.49 13.90 9.35
C ILE A 103 -3.95 13.90 10.79
N GLU A 104 -5.22 13.60 10.99
CA GLU A 104 -5.80 13.40 12.32
C GLU A 104 -5.67 11.94 12.79
N ASP A 105 -5.66 11.73 14.10
CA ASP A 105 -5.79 10.37 14.66
C ASP A 105 -7.09 9.72 14.19
N GLY A 106 -7.02 8.44 13.80
CA GLY A 106 -8.16 7.67 13.32
C GLY A 106 -8.56 7.97 11.87
N GLU A 107 -7.91 8.91 11.19
CA GLU A 107 -8.19 9.19 9.79
C GLU A 107 -7.77 8.01 8.90
N ARG A 108 -8.60 7.70 7.89
CA ARG A 108 -8.32 6.63 6.92
C ARG A 108 -7.30 7.12 5.90
N ILE A 109 -6.07 6.65 5.98
CA ILE A 109 -4.93 7.20 5.23
C ILE A 109 -4.51 6.38 4.00
N CYS A 110 -4.80 5.08 3.99
CA CYS A 110 -4.51 4.18 2.89
C CYS A 110 -5.51 3.02 2.88
N GLN A 111 -5.38 2.12 1.91
CA GLN A 111 -6.13 0.86 1.88
C GLN A 111 -5.18 -0.33 1.71
N MET A 112 -5.53 -1.45 2.32
CA MET A 112 -4.78 -2.70 2.24
C MET A 112 -5.53 -3.72 1.39
N VAL A 113 -4.87 -4.28 0.38
CA VAL A 113 -5.38 -5.40 -0.43
C VAL A 113 -4.51 -6.62 -0.16
N VAL A 114 -5.11 -7.75 0.24
CA VAL A 114 -4.37 -9.01 0.39
C VAL A 114 -4.39 -9.75 -0.94
N ALA A 115 -3.22 -10.05 -1.49
CA ALA A 115 -3.06 -10.64 -2.81
C ALA A 115 -2.22 -11.93 -2.75
N GLN A 116 -2.54 -12.89 -3.62
CA GLN A 116 -1.67 -14.05 -3.85
C GLN A 116 -0.51 -13.63 -4.75
N HIS A 117 0.68 -14.19 -4.49
CA HIS A 117 1.84 -14.05 -5.34
C HIS A 117 2.47 -15.42 -5.62
N ALA A 118 3.18 -15.52 -6.76
CA ALA A 118 3.99 -16.68 -7.07
C ALA A 118 5.35 -16.59 -6.37
N VAL A 119 5.93 -17.74 -6.07
CA VAL A 119 7.36 -17.87 -5.76
C VAL A 119 8.02 -18.42 -7.02
N VAL A 120 9.05 -17.74 -7.51
CA VAL A 120 9.76 -18.12 -8.74
C VAL A 120 11.09 -18.78 -8.43
N GLU A 121 11.49 -19.70 -9.30
CA GLU A 121 12.85 -20.26 -9.34
C GLU A 121 13.48 -19.85 -10.67
N TRP A 122 14.72 -19.36 -10.62
CA TRP A 122 15.41 -18.91 -11.83
C TRP A 122 16.02 -20.09 -12.58
N GLN A 123 15.80 -20.14 -13.90
CA GLN A 123 16.45 -21.07 -14.81
C GLN A 123 17.31 -20.28 -15.82
N PRO A 124 18.64 -20.17 -15.62
CA PRO A 124 19.51 -19.44 -16.55
C PRO A 124 19.51 -20.07 -17.95
N CYS A 125 19.43 -19.25 -18.99
CA CYS A 125 19.49 -19.67 -20.39
C CYS A 125 20.34 -18.70 -21.22
N THR A 126 20.78 -19.13 -22.40
CA THR A 126 21.56 -18.28 -23.32
C THR A 126 20.70 -17.52 -24.33
N GLN A 127 19.44 -17.93 -24.52
CA GLN A 127 18.47 -17.31 -25.44
C GLN A 127 17.05 -17.46 -24.89
N LEU A 128 16.19 -16.46 -25.16
CA LEU A 128 14.75 -16.48 -24.88
C LEU A 128 13.98 -16.83 -26.17
N ASP A 129 12.72 -17.27 -26.02
CA ASP A 129 11.80 -17.45 -27.12
C ASP A 129 11.34 -16.10 -27.72
N SER A 130 10.95 -16.12 -29.00
CA SER A 130 10.47 -14.94 -29.70
C SER A 130 8.98 -14.71 -29.46
N THR A 131 8.57 -13.47 -29.21
CA THR A 131 7.16 -13.06 -29.11
C THR A 131 6.87 -11.88 -30.04
N ASP A 132 5.61 -11.65 -30.40
CA ASP A 132 5.19 -10.50 -31.22
C ASP A 132 5.59 -9.14 -30.61
N ARG A 133 5.69 -9.06 -29.28
CA ARG A 133 6.16 -7.85 -28.58
C ARG A 133 7.68 -7.72 -28.58
N GLY A 134 8.41 -8.84 -28.51
CA GLY A 134 9.88 -8.86 -28.45
C GLY A 134 10.44 -7.88 -27.41
N GLU A 135 11.37 -7.02 -27.85
CA GLU A 135 12.02 -6.00 -27.02
C GLU A 135 11.20 -4.70 -26.86
N GLY A 136 9.96 -4.65 -27.37
CA GLY A 136 9.09 -3.47 -27.33
C GLY A 136 8.65 -3.06 -25.91
N GLY A 137 9.12 -1.91 -25.43
CA GLY A 137 8.77 -1.32 -24.13
C GLY A 137 8.51 0.19 -24.18
N PHE A 138 8.20 0.81 -23.02
CA PHE A 138 8.15 2.28 -22.86
C PHE A 138 7.34 3.08 -23.90
N GLY A 139 6.08 2.70 -24.12
CA GLY A 139 5.22 3.39 -25.10
C GLY A 139 5.35 2.86 -26.54
N HIS A 140 6.01 1.72 -26.73
CA HIS A 140 6.14 0.97 -27.99
C HIS A 140 4.84 0.80 -28.81
N THR A 141 3.66 0.84 -28.19
CA THR A 141 2.36 0.71 -28.88
C THR A 141 1.61 2.03 -29.10
N GLY A 142 2.18 3.20 -28.75
CA GLY A 142 1.43 4.46 -28.77
C GLY A 142 2.27 5.71 -28.94
N ALA A 143 2.15 6.32 -30.13
CA ALA A 143 2.28 7.76 -30.34
C ALA A 143 0.90 8.31 -30.74
N LYS A 144 0.18 8.89 -29.77
CA LYS A 144 -0.86 9.88 -29.98
C LYS A 144 -0.84 10.86 -28.82
#